data_AF-D0LEE8-F1
#
_entry.id   AF-D0LEE8-F1
#
_cell.length_a   1.000
_cell.length_b   1.000
_cell.length_c   1.000
_cell.angle_alpha   90.00
_cell.angle_beta   90.00
_cell.angle_gamma   90.00
#
_symmetry.space_group_name_H-M   'P 1'
#
loop_
_entity.id
_entity.type
_entity.pdbx_description
1 polymer ?
#
loop_
_entity_poly.entity_id
_entity_poly.type
_entity_poly.pdbx_seq_one_letter_code
_entity_poly.pdbx_strand_id
1 'polypeptide(L)'
;MGRKNLTKTAAIQELIDALNSAVTLSGQLDGWDAPVKNDRAAIVAARDHLIRTVDGQLYRHEMPAGVFNPADPGLFGLVAAVGLVHQDLEPLNDIVKTYGSGVYALYYRGDNDLYRPLLGTQTPIYVGKTKTPTSGVLVEQGVALTDRLTKHFKSIGWGHGLDVDDFDYRRLVIAPGWEPVTEGALINLFRPVWNKRAASKDPVTGRAVRYVHGFGKNGDDADTRNNGRSPWDTLHPGRPWANDKDPTRPTKNQMERAEIEALIAKHFADNPPIAKADDVVKRLVDSMTRGEAPPIVEDDEDES
;
A
#
# COMPACT_ATOMS: atom_id res chain seq x y z
N MET A 1 -14.87 48.65 -9.97
CA MET A 1 -15.62 47.46 -9.53
C MET A 1 -14.75 46.21 -9.28
N GLY A 2 -13.45 46.19 -9.58
CA GLY A 2 -12.61 44.97 -9.47
C GLY A 2 -11.97 44.64 -8.11
N ARG A 3 -11.80 45.61 -7.19
CA ARG A 3 -11.08 45.38 -5.91
C ARG A 3 -11.82 44.50 -4.89
N LYS A 4 -13.16 44.56 -4.83
CA LYS A 4 -13.97 43.80 -3.84
C LYS A 4 -14.01 42.29 -4.10
N ASN A 5 -13.85 41.86 -5.35
CA ASN A 5 -13.84 40.43 -5.70
C ASN A 5 -12.48 39.79 -5.42
N LEU A 6 -11.38 40.49 -5.73
CA LEU A 6 -10.02 40.05 -5.40
C LEU A 6 -9.83 39.80 -3.89
N THR A 7 -10.39 40.67 -3.03
CA THR A 7 -10.33 40.51 -1.57
C THR A 7 -11.17 39.36 -1.05
N LYS A 8 -12.29 39.02 -1.71
CA LYS A 8 -13.08 37.83 -1.34
C LYS A 8 -12.36 36.55 -1.74
N THR A 9 -11.83 36.49 -2.96
CA THR A 9 -11.07 35.33 -3.45
C THR A 9 -9.83 35.07 -2.60
N ALA A 10 -9.10 36.11 -2.19
CA ALA A 10 -7.94 35.98 -1.30
C ALA A 10 -8.31 35.44 0.10
N ALA A 11 -9.39 35.95 0.72
CA ALA A 11 -9.85 35.49 2.03
C ALA A 11 -10.33 34.03 2.01
N ILE A 12 -10.89 33.57 0.90
CA ILE A 12 -11.30 32.17 0.71
C ILE A 12 -10.10 31.28 0.44
N GLN A 13 -9.12 31.75 -0.32
CA GLN A 13 -7.86 31.02 -0.49
C GLN A 13 -7.14 30.87 0.85
N GLU A 14 -7.09 31.91 1.69
CA GLU A 14 -6.59 31.81 3.06
C GLU A 14 -7.36 30.77 3.90
N LEU A 15 -8.68 30.67 3.71
CA LEU A 15 -9.50 29.69 4.43
C LEU A 15 -9.23 28.25 3.95
N ILE A 16 -9.04 28.05 2.64
CA ILE A 16 -8.64 26.78 2.03
C ILE A 16 -7.23 26.39 2.47
N ASP A 17 -6.30 27.33 2.48
CA ASP A 17 -4.91 27.10 2.91
C ASP A 17 -4.84 26.79 4.41
N ALA A 18 -5.66 27.45 5.24
CA ALA A 18 -5.81 27.14 6.66
C ALA A 18 -6.40 25.74 6.89
N LEU A 19 -7.39 25.33 6.09
CA LEU A 19 -7.94 23.97 6.13
C LEU A 19 -6.93 22.92 5.67
N ASN A 20 -6.19 23.17 4.60
CA ASN A 20 -5.12 22.29 4.13
C ASN A 20 -3.99 22.18 5.15
N SER A 21 -3.64 23.28 5.81
CA SER A 21 -2.68 23.29 6.92
C SER A 21 -3.19 22.50 8.11
N ALA A 22 -4.46 22.63 8.49
CA ALA A 22 -5.09 21.85 9.56
C ALA A 22 -5.13 20.35 9.24
N VAL A 23 -5.40 19.97 7.98
CA VAL A 23 -5.32 18.57 7.51
C VAL A 23 -3.88 18.05 7.58
N THR A 24 -2.91 18.86 7.19
CA THR A 24 -1.48 18.49 7.23
C THR A 24 -0.99 18.33 8.68
N LEU A 25 -1.37 19.25 9.57
CA LEU A 25 -1.12 19.17 11.02
C LEU A 25 -1.80 17.94 11.63
N SER A 26 -3.01 17.57 11.19
CA SER A 26 -3.69 16.36 11.66
C SER A 26 -2.96 15.06 11.29
N GLY A 27 -2.18 15.07 10.21
CA GLY A 27 -1.32 13.95 9.81
C GLY A 27 -0.03 13.81 10.61
N GLN A 28 0.36 14.83 11.40
CA GLN A 28 1.54 14.81 12.27
C GLN A 28 1.22 14.42 13.72
N LEU A 29 -0.05 14.14 14.04
CA LEU A 29 -0.53 13.82 15.39
C LEU A 29 -0.69 12.30 15.56
N ASP A 30 0.42 11.57 15.57
CA ASP A 30 0.41 10.16 15.97
C ASP A 30 0.17 10.01 17.49
N GLY A 31 -0.74 9.11 17.88
CA GLY A 31 -0.91 8.64 19.26
C GLY A 31 -2.23 8.95 19.98
N TRP A 32 -3.23 9.57 19.33
CA TRP A 32 -4.51 9.91 19.99
C TRP A 32 -5.65 8.92 19.67
N ASP A 33 -6.61 8.80 20.61
CA ASP A 33 -7.73 7.85 20.60
C ASP A 33 -8.69 7.97 19.40
N ALA A 34 -9.51 6.93 19.19
CA ALA A 34 -10.50 6.78 18.10
C ALA A 34 -11.41 8.01 17.80
N PRO A 35 -11.80 8.88 18.75
CA PRO A 35 -12.58 10.08 18.45
C PRO A 35 -11.89 11.04 17.46
N VAL A 36 -10.56 11.16 17.54
CA VAL A 36 -9.78 12.12 16.72
C VAL A 36 -9.67 11.67 15.25
N LYS A 37 -9.77 10.36 14.97
CA LYS A 37 -9.82 9.84 13.59
C LYS A 37 -11.16 10.14 12.91
N ASN A 38 -12.26 10.14 13.66
CA ASN A 38 -13.56 10.61 13.17
C ASN A 38 -13.52 12.11 12.89
N ASP A 39 -12.75 12.87 13.67
CA ASP A 39 -12.53 14.30 13.41
C ASP A 39 -11.77 14.52 12.10
N ARG A 40 -10.75 13.71 11.75
CA ARG A 40 -10.06 13.82 10.44
C ARG A 40 -11.01 13.58 9.25
N ALA A 41 -11.79 12.51 9.30
CA ALA A 41 -12.75 12.21 8.23
C ALA A 41 -13.83 13.30 8.11
N ALA A 42 -14.29 13.83 9.25
CA ALA A 42 -15.21 14.96 9.30
C ALA A 42 -14.57 16.25 8.78
N ILE A 43 -13.29 16.51 9.06
CA ILE A 43 -12.54 17.67 8.54
C ILE A 43 -12.37 17.58 7.03
N VAL A 44 -12.01 16.41 6.49
CA VAL A 44 -11.92 16.19 5.04
C VAL A 44 -13.29 16.35 4.38
N ALA A 45 -14.34 15.77 4.96
CA ALA A 45 -15.70 15.91 4.45
C ALA A 45 -16.19 17.36 4.52
N ALA A 46 -15.86 18.09 5.59
CA ALA A 46 -16.17 19.51 5.77
C ALA A 46 -15.40 20.38 4.79
N ARG A 47 -14.11 20.08 4.54
CA ARG A 47 -13.30 20.72 3.50
C ARG A 47 -13.94 20.50 2.12
N ASP A 48 -14.25 19.26 1.76
CA ASP A 48 -14.82 18.94 0.45
C ASP A 48 -16.22 19.53 0.27
N HIS A 49 -17.04 19.52 1.33
CA HIS A 49 -18.34 20.19 1.35
C HIS A 49 -18.20 21.71 1.22
N LEU A 50 -17.24 22.31 1.92
CA LEU A 50 -16.95 23.73 1.83
C LEU A 50 -16.49 24.08 0.42
N ILE A 51 -15.49 23.38 -0.15
CA ILE A 51 -15.02 23.56 -1.52
C ILE A 51 -16.20 23.49 -2.50
N ARG A 52 -17.03 22.44 -2.45
CA ARG A 52 -18.20 22.32 -3.34
C ARG A 52 -19.21 23.48 -3.19
N THR A 53 -19.45 23.92 -1.95
CA THR A 53 -20.41 24.99 -1.64
C THR A 53 -19.88 26.36 -2.08
N VAL A 54 -18.58 26.58 -1.88
CA VAL A 54 -17.83 27.80 -2.18
C VAL A 54 -17.62 27.92 -3.69
N ASP A 55 -17.16 26.85 -4.35
CA ASP A 55 -16.90 26.82 -5.79
C ASP A 55 -18.14 27.20 -6.61
N GLY A 56 -19.31 26.68 -6.24
CA GLY A 56 -20.59 26.98 -6.91
C GLY A 56 -21.07 28.43 -6.73
N GLN A 57 -20.52 29.19 -5.78
CA GLN A 57 -20.89 30.58 -5.51
C GLN A 57 -19.80 31.60 -5.87
N LEU A 58 -18.54 31.16 -6.02
CA LEU A 58 -17.39 32.05 -6.23
C LEU A 58 -16.87 32.06 -7.65
N TYR A 59 -16.93 30.94 -8.36
CA TYR A 59 -16.47 30.89 -9.73
C TYR A 59 -17.62 31.25 -10.66
N ARG A 60 -17.41 32.34 -11.43
CA ARG A 60 -18.37 32.85 -12.42
C ARG A 60 -18.57 31.87 -13.61
N HIS A 61 -17.67 30.91 -13.75
CA HIS A 61 -17.64 29.94 -14.85
C HIS A 61 -17.61 28.53 -14.27
N GLU A 62 -18.14 27.57 -15.02
CA GLU A 62 -18.10 26.16 -14.64
C GLU A 62 -16.66 25.69 -14.44
N MET A 63 -16.43 24.90 -13.40
CA MET A 63 -15.14 24.25 -13.18
C MET A 63 -14.88 23.27 -14.34
N PRO A 64 -13.62 23.11 -14.79
CA PRO A 64 -13.31 22.13 -15.81
C PRO A 64 -13.69 20.72 -15.32
N ALA A 65 -14.11 19.85 -16.24
CA ALA A 65 -14.51 18.48 -15.93
C ALA A 65 -13.39 17.64 -15.27
N GLY A 66 -12.13 18.07 -15.39
CA GLY A 66 -10.99 17.50 -14.68
C GLY A 66 -9.79 18.46 -14.72
N VAL A 67 -8.90 18.33 -13.75
CA VAL A 67 -7.62 19.04 -13.68
C VAL A 67 -6.50 18.03 -13.78
N PHE A 68 -5.66 18.13 -14.80
CA PHE A 68 -4.46 17.32 -14.91
C PHE A 68 -3.31 18.02 -14.17
N ASN A 69 -2.88 17.43 -13.05
CA ASN A 69 -1.70 17.88 -12.33
C ASN A 69 -0.51 16.96 -12.65
N PRO A 70 0.44 17.37 -13.51
CA PRO A 70 1.61 16.54 -13.84
C PRO A 70 2.55 16.30 -12.66
N ALA A 71 2.41 17.07 -11.58
CA ALA A 71 3.19 16.90 -10.35
C ALA A 71 2.45 16.05 -9.29
N ASP A 72 1.30 15.46 -9.60
CA ASP A 72 0.61 14.54 -8.70
C ASP A 72 1.49 13.30 -8.44
N PRO A 73 1.95 13.07 -7.19
CA PRO A 73 2.78 11.90 -6.89
C PRO A 73 2.09 10.59 -7.22
N GLY A 74 0.76 10.55 -7.14
CA GLY A 74 -0.05 9.40 -7.52
C GLY A 74 0.10 8.99 -8.98
N LEU A 75 0.29 9.96 -9.88
CA LEU A 75 0.53 9.69 -11.30
C LEU A 75 1.87 8.95 -11.50
N PHE A 76 2.91 9.33 -10.76
CA PHE A 76 4.21 8.66 -10.82
C PHE A 76 4.09 7.20 -10.39
N GLY A 77 3.43 6.93 -9.25
CA GLY A 77 3.25 5.57 -8.75
C GLY A 77 2.48 4.68 -9.72
N LEU A 78 1.52 5.24 -10.47
CA LEU A 78 0.78 4.50 -11.48
C LEU A 78 1.59 4.25 -12.77
N VAL A 79 2.40 5.21 -13.22
CA VAL A 79 3.34 5.00 -14.34
C VAL A 79 4.37 3.93 -13.98
N ALA A 80 4.89 3.97 -12.76
CA ALA A 80 5.76 2.93 -12.22
C ALA A 80 5.06 1.56 -12.17
N ALA A 81 3.77 1.51 -11.85
CA ALA A 81 2.97 0.28 -11.92
C ALA A 81 2.90 -0.30 -13.33
N VAL A 82 2.68 0.55 -14.35
CA VAL A 82 2.73 0.13 -15.76
C VAL A 82 4.11 -0.42 -16.10
N GLY A 83 5.18 0.28 -15.70
CA GLY A 83 6.56 -0.17 -15.92
C GLY A 83 6.84 -1.53 -15.27
N LEU A 84 6.39 -1.73 -14.03
CA LEU A 84 6.53 -2.99 -13.31
C LEU A 84 5.81 -4.13 -14.04
N VAL A 85 4.54 -3.98 -14.42
CA VAL A 85 3.77 -5.09 -15.03
C VAL A 85 4.22 -5.48 -16.43
N HIS A 86 5.00 -4.64 -17.11
CA HIS A 86 5.59 -4.95 -18.41
C HIS A 86 6.94 -5.63 -18.33
N GLN A 87 7.53 -5.74 -17.13
CA GLN A 87 8.72 -6.58 -16.94
C GLN A 87 8.33 -8.06 -17.03
N ASP A 88 9.25 -8.87 -17.52
CA ASP A 88 9.13 -10.33 -17.40
C ASP A 88 9.10 -10.73 -15.92
N LEU A 89 8.40 -11.82 -15.62
CA LEU A 89 8.44 -12.42 -14.29
C LEU A 89 9.77 -13.17 -14.14
N GLU A 90 10.50 -12.89 -13.06
CA GLU A 90 11.71 -13.62 -12.70
C GLU A 90 11.40 -14.57 -11.53
N PRO A 91 11.91 -15.80 -11.52
CA PRO A 91 11.61 -16.76 -10.46
C PRO A 91 12.30 -16.35 -9.15
N LEU A 92 11.59 -16.49 -8.02
CA LEU A 92 12.10 -16.06 -6.70
C LEU A 92 13.26 -16.95 -6.18
N ASN A 93 13.42 -18.15 -6.73
CA ASN A 93 14.50 -19.06 -6.39
C ASN A 93 15.83 -18.75 -7.11
N ASP A 94 15.84 -17.84 -8.10
CA ASP A 94 17.02 -17.44 -8.87
C ASP A 94 17.18 -15.91 -8.89
N ILE A 95 17.26 -15.31 -7.69
CA ILE A 95 17.39 -13.85 -7.55
C ILE A 95 18.75 -13.41 -8.06
N VAL A 96 18.76 -12.70 -9.19
CA VAL A 96 19.97 -12.09 -9.74
C VAL A 96 20.37 -10.87 -8.91
N LYS A 97 21.61 -10.85 -8.44
CA LYS A 97 22.17 -9.73 -7.67
C LYS A 97 22.37 -8.51 -8.55
N THR A 98 21.64 -7.43 -8.25
CA THR A 98 21.77 -6.14 -8.94
C THR A 98 21.82 -4.98 -7.96
N TYR A 99 22.44 -3.89 -8.41
CA TYR A 99 22.41 -2.61 -7.69
C TYR A 99 21.05 -1.94 -7.80
N GLY A 100 20.73 -1.10 -6.83
CA GLY A 100 19.56 -0.25 -6.80
C GLY A 100 18.60 -0.54 -5.66
N SER A 101 17.83 0.48 -5.33
CA SER A 101 16.73 0.46 -4.38
C SER A 101 15.43 0.93 -5.05
N GLY A 102 14.30 0.50 -4.52
CA GLY A 102 13.02 0.85 -5.11
C GLY A 102 11.86 0.03 -4.60
N VAL A 103 11.02 -0.43 -5.52
CA VAL A 103 9.86 -1.29 -5.24
C VAL A 103 10.01 -2.66 -5.88
N TYR A 104 9.33 -3.64 -5.28
CA TYR A 104 9.21 -5.00 -5.81
C TYR A 104 7.81 -5.53 -5.57
N ALA A 105 7.45 -6.55 -6.34
CA ALA A 105 6.20 -7.28 -6.18
C ALA A 105 6.46 -8.78 -6.32
N LEU A 106 5.80 -9.57 -5.48
CA LEU A 106 5.83 -11.02 -5.49
C LEU A 106 4.55 -11.55 -6.12
N TYR A 107 4.66 -12.60 -6.93
CA TYR A 107 3.57 -13.22 -7.66
C TYR A 107 3.50 -14.70 -7.28
N TYR A 108 2.29 -15.21 -7.11
CA TYR A 108 2.07 -16.60 -6.74
C TYR A 108 1.56 -17.40 -7.94
N ARG A 109 2.14 -18.58 -8.17
CA ARG A 109 1.77 -19.50 -9.26
C ARG A 109 1.63 -20.96 -8.84
N GLY A 110 1.54 -21.23 -7.54
CA GLY A 110 1.39 -22.60 -7.00
C GLY A 110 -0.06 -23.08 -6.88
N ASP A 111 -0.26 -24.19 -6.18
CA ASP A 111 -1.55 -24.88 -6.06
C ASP A 111 -2.30 -24.66 -4.74
N ASN A 112 -1.83 -23.77 -3.86
CA ASN A 112 -2.51 -23.45 -2.61
C ASN A 112 -3.88 -22.81 -2.87
N ASP A 113 -4.93 -23.50 -2.44
CA ASP A 113 -6.33 -23.12 -2.68
C ASP A 113 -6.66 -21.68 -2.23
N LEU A 114 -6.01 -21.20 -1.17
CA LEU A 114 -6.24 -19.83 -0.66
C LEU A 114 -5.86 -18.77 -1.69
N TYR A 115 -4.90 -19.06 -2.57
CA TYR A 115 -4.31 -18.10 -3.50
C TYR A 115 -4.58 -18.42 -4.96
N ARG A 116 -5.37 -19.47 -5.24
CA ARG A 116 -5.79 -19.88 -6.58
C ARG A 116 -6.38 -18.75 -7.44
N PRO A 117 -7.10 -17.73 -6.91
CA PRO A 117 -7.56 -16.59 -7.72
C PRO A 117 -6.44 -15.76 -8.38
N LEU A 118 -5.20 -15.84 -7.89
CA LEU A 118 -4.07 -15.06 -8.42
C LEU A 118 -3.43 -15.69 -9.67
N LEU A 119 -3.71 -16.96 -9.96
CA LEU A 119 -3.04 -17.71 -11.02
C LEU A 119 -3.28 -17.11 -12.41
N GLY A 120 -2.18 -16.82 -13.11
CA GLY A 120 -2.22 -16.24 -14.46
C GLY A 120 -2.69 -14.78 -14.50
N THR A 121 -2.74 -14.09 -13.36
CA THR A 121 -3.14 -12.69 -13.25
C THR A 121 -1.92 -11.77 -13.13
N GLN A 122 -2.13 -10.46 -13.31
CA GLN A 122 -1.14 -9.42 -13.05
C GLN A 122 -1.18 -8.92 -11.60
N THR A 123 -2.02 -9.49 -10.73
CA THR A 123 -2.11 -9.08 -9.33
C THR A 123 -1.03 -9.78 -8.50
N PRO A 124 -0.08 -9.03 -7.91
CA PRO A 124 0.87 -9.61 -6.98
C PRO A 124 0.18 -10.05 -5.68
N ILE A 125 0.76 -11.05 -5.01
CA ILE A 125 0.35 -11.48 -3.67
C ILE A 125 0.87 -10.51 -2.60
N TYR A 126 2.01 -9.87 -2.86
CA TYR A 126 2.64 -8.87 -2.00
C TYR A 126 3.40 -7.82 -2.81
N VAL A 127 3.37 -6.57 -2.35
CA VAL A 127 4.19 -5.46 -2.85
C VAL A 127 4.99 -4.91 -1.69
N GLY A 128 6.24 -4.54 -1.92
CA GLY A 128 7.04 -3.86 -0.91
C GLY A 128 8.04 -2.88 -1.50
N LYS A 129 8.64 -2.09 -0.61
CA LYS A 129 9.74 -1.18 -0.93
C LYS A 129 11.03 -1.50 -0.17
N THR A 130 12.09 -0.83 -0.59
CA THR A 130 13.35 -0.71 0.15
C THR A 130 13.67 0.76 0.35
N LYS A 131 14.21 1.11 1.51
CA LYS A 131 14.70 2.47 1.72
C LYS A 131 15.91 2.74 0.83
N THR A 132 15.86 3.85 0.12
CA THR A 132 16.93 4.28 -0.79
C THR A 132 17.88 5.23 -0.07
N PRO A 133 19.20 5.03 -0.18
CA PRO A 133 20.17 6.08 0.17
C PRO A 133 19.91 7.33 -0.66
N THR A 134 20.22 8.53 -0.15
CA THR A 134 19.87 9.81 -0.81
C THR A 134 20.52 10.00 -2.19
N SER A 135 21.45 9.13 -2.60
CA SER A 135 22.12 9.19 -3.89
C SER A 135 21.27 8.64 -5.04
N GLY A 136 21.25 9.37 -6.16
CA GLY A 136 20.72 8.89 -7.43
C GLY A 136 21.67 7.97 -8.19
N VAL A 137 22.89 7.73 -7.68
CA VAL A 137 23.87 6.84 -8.31
C VAL A 137 23.60 5.39 -7.87
N LEU A 138 23.26 4.53 -8.84
CA LEU A 138 22.84 3.14 -8.58
C LEU A 138 23.80 2.34 -7.70
N VAL A 139 25.11 2.45 -7.95
CA VAL A 139 26.14 1.70 -7.20
C VAL A 139 26.15 2.12 -5.72
N GLU A 140 25.89 3.40 -5.44
CA GLU A 140 25.85 3.95 -4.07
C GLU A 140 24.58 3.52 -3.33
N GLN A 141 23.54 3.10 -4.05
CA GLN A 141 22.34 2.50 -3.45
C GLN A 141 22.57 1.06 -2.95
N GLY A 142 23.70 0.45 -3.31
CA GLY A 142 24.00 -0.93 -2.96
C GLY A 142 23.01 -1.91 -3.61
N VAL A 143 22.78 -3.06 -2.98
CA VAL A 143 21.94 -4.15 -3.51
C VAL A 143 20.62 -4.30 -2.75
N ALA A 144 20.04 -3.18 -2.29
CA ALA A 144 18.94 -3.16 -1.33
C ALA A 144 17.73 -4.01 -1.76
N LEU A 145 17.30 -3.92 -3.02
CA LEU A 145 16.20 -4.75 -3.56
C LEU A 145 16.55 -6.24 -3.52
N THR A 146 17.77 -6.61 -3.93
CA THR A 146 18.26 -7.99 -3.88
C THR A 146 18.23 -8.53 -2.45
N ASP A 147 18.72 -7.76 -1.49
CA ASP A 147 18.75 -8.17 -0.08
C ASP A 147 17.35 -8.36 0.49
N ARG A 148 16.41 -7.47 0.14
CA ARG A 148 15.02 -7.57 0.59
C ARG A 148 14.29 -8.77 -0.01
N LEU A 149 14.45 -9.01 -1.31
CA LEU A 149 13.90 -10.21 -1.98
C LEU A 149 14.49 -11.49 -1.39
N THR A 150 15.79 -11.51 -1.11
CA THR A 150 16.47 -12.66 -0.48
C THR A 150 15.91 -12.96 0.92
N LYS A 151 15.55 -11.92 1.69
CA LYS A 151 14.87 -12.11 2.99
C LYS A 151 13.48 -12.73 2.81
N HIS A 152 12.72 -12.30 1.80
CA HIS A 152 11.41 -12.88 1.49
C HIS A 152 11.49 -14.31 1.00
N PHE A 153 12.46 -14.64 0.14
CA PHE A 153 12.77 -16.00 -0.26
C PHE A 153 12.94 -16.91 0.96
N LYS A 154 13.76 -16.50 1.94
CA LYS A 154 13.93 -17.25 3.20
C LYS A 154 12.65 -17.33 4.03
N SER A 155 11.90 -16.23 4.12
CA SER A 155 10.63 -16.16 4.85
C SER A 155 9.59 -17.14 4.29
N ILE A 156 9.49 -17.23 2.97
CA ILE A 156 8.60 -18.18 2.27
C ILE A 156 9.09 -19.60 2.48
N GLY A 157 10.40 -19.86 2.35
CA GLY A 157 10.98 -21.19 2.58
C GLY A 157 10.79 -21.75 4.00
N TRP A 158 10.52 -20.89 4.99
CA TRP A 158 10.10 -21.33 6.33
C TRP A 158 8.59 -21.56 6.46
N GLY A 159 7.77 -20.97 5.60
CA GLY A 159 6.32 -21.00 5.71
C GLY A 159 5.73 -22.33 5.27
N HIS A 160 5.16 -23.10 6.20
CA HIS A 160 4.50 -24.36 5.86
C HIS A 160 3.33 -24.14 4.87
N GLY A 161 3.21 -25.03 3.89
CA GLY A 161 2.19 -24.95 2.83
C GLY A 161 2.51 -23.94 1.73
N LEU A 162 3.77 -23.49 1.64
CA LEU A 162 4.32 -22.71 0.54
C LEU A 162 5.57 -23.41 0.01
N ASP A 163 5.76 -23.35 -1.31
CA ASP A 163 7.03 -23.68 -1.97
C ASP A 163 7.61 -22.40 -2.58
N VAL A 164 8.91 -22.16 -2.43
CA VAL A 164 9.58 -20.99 -3.05
C VAL A 164 9.55 -21.07 -4.57
N ASP A 165 9.48 -22.28 -5.13
CA ASP A 165 9.41 -22.52 -6.56
C ASP A 165 8.04 -22.12 -7.15
N ASP A 166 7.05 -21.80 -6.30
CA ASP A 166 5.74 -21.29 -6.71
C ASP A 166 5.66 -19.75 -6.75
N PHE A 167 6.79 -19.06 -6.57
CA PHE A 167 6.83 -17.61 -6.54
C PHE A 167 7.74 -17.03 -7.62
N ASP A 168 7.25 -15.97 -8.24
CA ASP A 168 8.02 -15.10 -9.10
C ASP A 168 8.04 -13.68 -8.51
N TYR A 169 8.90 -12.82 -9.05
CA TYR A 169 8.98 -11.42 -8.66
C TYR A 169 9.19 -10.50 -9.85
N ARG A 170 8.87 -9.23 -9.62
CA ARG A 170 9.29 -8.09 -10.45
C ARG A 170 9.90 -7.04 -9.54
N ARG A 171 10.81 -6.22 -10.07
CA ARG A 171 11.44 -5.13 -9.32
C ARG A 171 11.69 -3.92 -10.21
N LEU A 172 11.45 -2.75 -9.65
CA LEU A 172 11.71 -1.49 -10.32
C LEU A 172 12.59 -0.62 -9.44
N VAL A 173 13.78 -0.32 -9.95
CA VAL A 173 14.66 0.70 -9.36
C VAL A 173 14.04 2.06 -9.66
N ILE A 174 13.89 2.89 -8.63
CA ILE A 174 13.25 4.20 -8.74
C ILE A 174 14.10 5.27 -8.05
N ALA A 175 13.82 6.52 -8.40
CA ALA A 175 14.57 7.64 -7.84
C ALA A 175 14.33 7.75 -6.32
N PRO A 176 15.37 8.14 -5.54
CA PRO A 176 15.26 8.33 -4.10
C PRO A 176 14.05 9.18 -3.70
N GLY A 177 13.28 8.71 -2.71
CA GLY A 177 12.14 9.44 -2.15
C GLY A 177 10.80 9.13 -2.82
N TRP A 178 10.80 8.41 -3.95
CA TRP A 178 9.58 8.02 -4.66
C TRP A 178 9.04 6.64 -4.26
N GLU A 179 9.78 5.90 -3.42
CA GLU A 179 9.44 4.53 -3.03
C GLU A 179 8.12 4.43 -2.28
N PRO A 180 7.83 5.26 -1.24
CA PRO A 180 6.58 5.17 -0.50
C PRO A 180 5.35 5.46 -1.38
N VAL A 181 5.45 6.47 -2.23
CA VAL A 181 4.37 6.85 -3.15
C VAL A 181 4.12 5.74 -4.16
N THR A 182 5.18 5.17 -4.72
CA THR A 182 5.07 4.09 -5.72
C THR A 182 4.50 2.82 -5.12
N GLU A 183 4.99 2.40 -3.95
CA GLU A 183 4.48 1.25 -3.22
C GLU A 183 2.99 1.41 -2.89
N GLY A 184 2.60 2.56 -2.35
CA GLY A 184 1.21 2.79 -2.00
C GLY A 184 0.29 2.86 -3.23
N ALA A 185 0.75 3.41 -4.35
CA ALA A 185 0.01 3.35 -5.61
C ALA A 185 -0.20 1.91 -6.10
N LEU A 186 0.85 1.08 -6.05
CA LEU A 186 0.78 -0.35 -6.38
C LEU A 186 -0.18 -1.10 -5.46
N ILE A 187 -0.09 -0.89 -4.15
CA ILE A 187 -0.99 -1.52 -3.18
C ILE A 187 -2.44 -1.09 -3.41
N ASN A 188 -2.68 0.18 -3.72
CA ASN A 188 -4.03 0.69 -3.98
C ASN A 188 -4.63 0.12 -5.28
N LEU A 189 -3.81 -0.03 -6.31
CA LEU A 189 -4.20 -0.55 -7.61
C LEU A 189 -4.50 -2.05 -7.55
N PHE A 190 -3.58 -2.83 -6.98
CA PHE A 190 -3.64 -4.29 -7.03
C PHE A 190 -4.31 -4.93 -5.82
N ARG A 191 -4.37 -4.22 -4.69
CA ARG A 191 -4.85 -4.75 -3.40
C ARG A 191 -4.23 -6.12 -3.06
N PRO A 192 -2.90 -6.25 -2.94
CA PRO A 192 -2.27 -7.55 -2.70
C PRO A 192 -2.67 -8.13 -1.34
N VAL A 193 -3.07 -9.41 -1.30
CA VAL A 193 -3.70 -10.01 -0.11
C VAL A 193 -2.77 -10.08 1.12
N TRP A 194 -1.44 -10.16 0.94
CA TRP A 194 -0.45 -10.16 2.03
C TRP A 194 -0.05 -8.76 2.52
N ASN A 195 -0.50 -7.68 1.88
CA ASN A 195 -0.23 -6.33 2.34
C ASN A 195 -1.24 -5.91 3.43
N LYS A 196 -0.72 -5.46 4.57
CA LYS A 196 -1.51 -4.86 5.68
C LYS A 196 -2.50 -3.79 5.18
N ARG A 197 -2.09 -3.04 4.16
CA ARG A 197 -2.79 -1.86 3.62
C ARG A 197 -3.83 -2.21 2.52
N ALA A 198 -3.95 -3.47 2.09
CA ALA A 198 -4.98 -3.89 1.12
C ALA A 198 -6.39 -4.04 1.74
N ALA A 199 -6.57 -3.52 2.96
CA ALA A 199 -7.78 -3.64 3.76
C ALA A 199 -8.99 -2.93 3.14
N SER A 200 -10.14 -3.62 3.07
CA SER A 200 -11.43 -2.95 2.92
C SER A 200 -11.84 -2.30 4.24
N LYS A 201 -12.76 -1.32 4.20
CA LYS A 201 -13.36 -0.79 5.43
C LYS A 201 -14.50 -1.69 5.87
N ASP A 202 -14.53 -2.03 7.16
CA ASP A 202 -15.65 -2.71 7.78
C ASP A 202 -16.89 -1.81 7.65
N PRO A 203 -18.00 -2.31 7.10
CA PRO A 203 -19.17 -1.48 6.81
C PRO A 203 -19.93 -1.01 8.06
N VAL A 204 -19.68 -1.62 9.23
CA VAL A 204 -20.36 -1.30 10.49
C VAL A 204 -19.52 -0.35 11.35
N THR A 205 -18.23 -0.60 11.46
CA THR A 205 -17.29 0.11 12.34
C THR A 205 -16.44 1.14 11.59
N GLY A 206 -16.41 1.09 10.25
CA GLY A 206 -15.57 1.94 9.40
C GLY A 206 -14.06 1.65 9.51
N ARG A 207 -13.66 0.66 10.32
CA ARG A 207 -12.24 0.31 10.54
C ARG A 207 -11.68 -0.47 9.36
N ALA A 208 -10.38 -0.31 9.10
CA ALA A 208 -9.69 -1.11 8.09
C ALA A 208 -9.64 -2.59 8.51
N VAL A 209 -10.18 -3.47 7.68
CA VAL A 209 -10.14 -4.94 7.81
C VAL A 209 -8.84 -5.44 7.21
N ARG A 210 -7.86 -5.76 8.06
CA ARG A 210 -6.56 -6.29 7.63
C ARG A 210 -6.69 -7.79 7.38
N TYR A 211 -6.50 -8.22 6.14
CA TYR A 211 -6.71 -9.62 5.76
C TYR A 211 -5.57 -10.54 6.20
N VAL A 212 -4.36 -10.34 5.66
CA VAL A 212 -3.20 -11.21 5.95
C VAL A 212 -1.94 -10.37 6.23
N HIS A 213 -1.92 -9.64 7.35
CA HIS A 213 -0.72 -8.87 7.73
C HIS A 213 0.35 -9.75 8.38
N GLY A 214 1.60 -9.28 8.35
CA GLY A 214 2.73 -9.89 9.08
C GLY A 214 3.83 -10.46 8.17
N PHE A 215 3.60 -10.59 6.87
CA PHE A 215 4.63 -11.08 5.93
C PHE A 215 5.89 -10.20 5.94
N GLY A 216 5.74 -8.88 5.77
CA GLY A 216 6.85 -7.92 5.66
C GLY A 216 7.69 -7.71 6.94
N LYS A 217 7.28 -8.31 8.07
CA LYS A 217 8.00 -8.16 9.35
C LYS A 217 9.35 -8.89 9.29
N ASN A 218 10.41 -8.17 9.65
CA ASN A 218 11.69 -8.77 9.96
C ASN A 218 11.66 -9.29 11.41
N GLY A 219 12.56 -10.21 11.76
CA GLY A 219 12.58 -10.86 13.07
C GLY A 219 12.88 -9.90 14.22
N ASP A 220 11.89 -9.12 14.64
CA ASP A 220 11.94 -8.36 15.90
C ASP A 220 12.20 -9.33 17.04
N ASP A 221 13.03 -8.92 18.01
CA ASP A 221 13.19 -9.65 19.26
C ASP A 221 11.82 -9.94 19.85
N ALA A 222 11.61 -11.21 20.23
CA ALA A 222 10.33 -11.67 20.75
C ALA A 222 9.91 -10.93 22.05
N ASP A 223 10.78 -10.12 22.67
CA ASP A 223 10.45 -9.20 23.79
C ASP A 223 9.53 -8.05 23.40
N THR A 224 9.49 -7.65 22.13
CA THR A 224 8.63 -6.55 21.65
C THR A 224 7.20 -7.00 21.36
N ARG A 225 6.91 -8.31 21.42
CA ARG A 225 5.67 -8.91 20.94
C ARG A 225 4.74 -9.27 22.08
N ASN A 226 4.13 -8.26 22.69
CA ASN A 226 2.91 -8.48 23.49
C ASN A 226 1.71 -8.89 22.60
N ASN A 227 1.86 -8.77 21.28
CA ASN A 227 0.88 -9.16 20.27
C ASN A 227 1.28 -10.51 19.66
N GLY A 228 0.40 -11.50 19.74
CA GLY A 228 0.65 -12.89 19.32
C GLY A 228 1.05 -13.09 17.85
N ARG A 229 1.09 -14.34 17.40
CA ARG A 229 1.44 -14.74 16.03
C ARG A 229 0.55 -14.05 15.00
N SER A 230 1.16 -13.46 13.97
CA SER A 230 0.44 -12.70 12.94
C SER A 230 -0.47 -13.58 12.08
N PRO A 231 -1.51 -13.05 11.41
CA PRO A 231 -2.32 -13.83 10.47
C PRO A 231 -1.51 -14.57 9.41
N TRP A 232 -0.47 -13.94 8.84
CA TRP A 232 0.39 -14.62 7.88
C TRP A 232 1.11 -15.82 8.51
N ASP A 233 1.66 -15.65 9.72
CA ASP A 233 2.32 -16.74 10.46
C ASP A 233 1.35 -17.83 10.95
N THR A 234 0.08 -17.49 11.18
CA THR A 234 -0.97 -18.48 11.50
C THR A 234 -1.27 -19.36 10.28
N LEU A 235 -1.30 -18.78 9.07
CA LEU A 235 -1.50 -19.52 7.82
C LEU A 235 -0.25 -20.31 7.39
N HIS A 236 0.92 -19.74 7.60
CA HIS A 236 2.20 -20.28 7.14
C HIS A 236 3.19 -20.37 8.31
N PRO A 237 2.95 -21.28 9.28
CA PRO A 237 3.83 -21.43 10.43
C PRO A 237 5.21 -21.94 10.01
N GLY A 238 6.24 -21.52 10.75
CA GLY A 238 7.61 -22.06 10.62
C GLY A 238 8.72 -21.01 10.78
N ARG A 239 8.40 -19.71 10.69
CA ARG A 239 9.38 -18.65 11.00
C ARG A 239 9.82 -18.73 12.47
N PRO A 240 11.13 -18.82 12.78
CA PRO A 240 11.60 -19.05 14.15
C PRO A 240 11.09 -18.03 15.17
N TRP A 241 11.00 -16.76 14.75
CA TRP A 241 10.57 -15.64 15.58
C TRP A 241 9.04 -15.48 15.73
N ALA A 242 8.25 -16.35 15.08
CA ALA A 242 6.79 -16.33 15.16
C ALA A 242 6.22 -17.25 16.25
N ASN A 243 7.08 -18.02 16.91
CA ASN A 243 6.72 -18.92 18.01
C ASN A 243 6.85 -18.24 19.38
N ASP A 244 6.17 -18.80 20.38
CA ASP A 244 6.41 -18.45 21.77
C ASP A 244 7.88 -18.70 22.13
N LYS A 245 8.44 -17.85 22.99
CA LYS A 245 9.81 -18.00 23.49
C LYS A 245 9.96 -19.27 24.30
N ASP A 246 8.89 -19.67 25.00
CA ASP A 246 8.82 -20.93 25.72
C ASP A 246 8.20 -21.99 24.80
N PRO A 247 8.99 -22.96 24.29
CA PRO A 247 8.49 -24.00 23.40
C PRO A 247 7.48 -24.95 24.08
N THR A 248 7.34 -24.88 25.41
CA THR A 248 6.34 -25.65 26.16
C THR A 248 4.95 -24.99 26.19
N ARG A 249 4.87 -23.71 25.79
CA ARG A 249 3.61 -22.95 25.77
C ARG A 249 3.03 -22.89 24.35
N PRO A 250 1.70 -23.02 24.20
CA PRO A 250 1.09 -22.81 22.90
C PRO A 250 1.26 -21.36 22.49
N THR A 251 1.73 -21.14 21.26
CA THR A 251 1.81 -19.79 20.72
C THR A 251 0.40 -19.25 20.48
N LYS A 252 0.11 -18.07 21.04
CA LYS A 252 -1.16 -17.39 20.83
C LYS A 252 -1.23 -16.76 19.44
N ASN A 253 -2.27 -17.06 18.67
CA ASN A 253 -2.55 -16.40 17.39
C ASN A 253 -3.29 -15.08 17.61
N GLN A 254 -3.06 -14.10 16.73
CA GLN A 254 -3.85 -12.86 16.68
C GLN A 254 -5.25 -13.10 16.14
N MET A 255 -5.40 -14.09 15.26
CA MET A 255 -6.64 -14.44 14.56
C MET A 255 -6.62 -15.95 14.27
N GLU A 256 -7.78 -16.59 14.32
CA GLU A 256 -7.91 -18.02 14.03
C GLU A 256 -7.82 -18.28 12.52
N ARG A 257 -7.26 -19.43 12.13
CA ARG A 257 -7.07 -19.80 10.72
C ARG A 257 -8.35 -19.66 9.89
N ALA A 258 -9.47 -20.21 10.37
CA ALA A 258 -10.75 -20.17 9.65
C ALA A 258 -11.28 -18.74 9.41
N GLU A 259 -11.02 -17.83 10.35
CA GLU A 259 -11.37 -16.41 10.20
C GLU A 259 -10.51 -15.75 9.11
N ILE A 260 -9.20 -16.04 9.09
CA ILE A 260 -8.28 -15.53 8.07
C ILE A 260 -8.67 -16.05 6.67
N GLU A 261 -9.02 -17.33 6.55
CA GLU A 261 -9.45 -17.95 5.29
C GLU A 261 -10.74 -17.31 4.75
N ALA A 262 -11.73 -17.07 5.62
CA ALA A 262 -12.96 -16.37 5.24
C ALA A 262 -12.69 -14.92 4.79
N LEU A 263 -11.75 -14.25 5.46
CA LEU A 263 -11.28 -12.91 5.13
C LEU A 263 -10.59 -12.86 3.76
N ILE A 264 -9.74 -13.84 3.42
CA ILE A 264 -9.12 -13.97 2.09
C ILE A 264 -10.19 -14.17 1.00
N ALA A 265 -11.17 -15.05 1.24
CA ALA A 265 -12.25 -15.29 0.28
C ALA A 265 -13.05 -14.00 0.02
N LYS A 266 -13.39 -13.26 1.09
CA LYS A 266 -14.05 -11.95 0.97
C LYS A 266 -13.18 -10.93 0.23
N HIS A 267 -11.87 -10.90 0.50
CA HIS A 267 -10.94 -10.01 -0.16
C HIS A 267 -10.97 -10.18 -1.69
N PHE A 268 -10.87 -11.41 -2.20
CA PHE A 268 -10.92 -11.68 -3.63
C PHE A 268 -12.29 -11.44 -4.27
N ALA A 269 -13.37 -11.58 -3.50
CA ALA A 269 -14.71 -11.20 -3.95
C ALA A 269 -14.86 -9.69 -4.10
N ASP A 270 -14.37 -8.91 -3.13
CA ASP A 270 -14.44 -7.45 -3.11
C ASP A 270 -13.41 -6.82 -4.08
N ASN A 271 -12.27 -7.47 -4.29
CA ASN A 271 -11.13 -6.99 -5.07
C ASN A 271 -10.65 -8.07 -6.06
N PRO A 272 -11.39 -8.32 -7.15
CA PRO A 272 -11.02 -9.35 -8.11
C PRO A 272 -9.64 -9.04 -8.74
N PRO A 273 -8.74 -10.04 -8.82
CA PRO A 273 -7.43 -9.90 -9.46
C PRO A 273 -7.51 -9.35 -10.89
N ILE A 274 -6.50 -8.57 -11.27
CA ILE A 274 -6.40 -7.96 -12.60
C ILE A 274 -5.81 -8.99 -13.55
N ALA A 275 -6.59 -9.47 -14.52
CA ALA A 275 -6.17 -10.58 -15.38
C ALA A 275 -5.03 -10.19 -16.35
N LYS A 276 -5.15 -9.04 -17.04
CA LYS A 276 -4.24 -8.66 -18.13
C LYS A 276 -3.54 -7.33 -17.87
N ALA A 277 -2.36 -7.14 -18.47
CA ALA A 277 -1.61 -5.89 -18.39
C ALA A 277 -2.42 -4.71 -18.96
N ASP A 278 -3.19 -4.92 -20.03
CA ASP A 278 -4.05 -3.89 -20.61
C ASP A 278 -5.11 -3.37 -19.63
N ASP A 279 -5.62 -4.23 -18.74
CA ASP A 279 -6.59 -3.85 -17.72
C ASP A 279 -5.96 -2.96 -16.65
N VAL A 280 -4.65 -3.12 -16.39
CA VAL A 280 -3.88 -2.23 -15.51
C VAL A 280 -3.80 -0.83 -16.11
N VAL A 281 -3.45 -0.74 -17.39
CA VAL A 281 -3.38 0.54 -18.12
C VAL A 281 -4.74 1.20 -18.19
N LYS A 282 -5.80 0.44 -18.45
CA LYS A 282 -7.17 0.95 -18.46
C LYS A 282 -7.57 1.53 -17.10
N ARG A 283 -7.29 0.83 -16.00
CA ARG A 283 -7.57 1.35 -14.64
C ARG A 283 -6.82 2.64 -14.34
N LEU A 284 -5.59 2.78 -14.83
CA LEU A 284 -4.81 4.02 -14.74
C LEU A 284 -5.49 5.17 -15.50
N VAL A 285 -5.87 4.96 -16.75
CA VAL A 285 -6.56 6.01 -17.54
C VAL A 285 -7.90 6.39 -16.89
N ASP A 286 -8.64 5.40 -16.37
CA ASP A 286 -9.90 5.61 -15.67
C ASP A 286 -9.73 6.37 -14.35
N SER A 287 -8.59 6.27 -13.65
CA SER A 287 -8.32 7.06 -12.44
C SER A 287 -7.93 8.50 -12.76
N MET A 288 -7.14 8.70 -13.83
CA MET A 288 -6.74 10.04 -14.29
C MET A 288 -7.94 10.88 -14.75
N THR A 289 -8.92 10.27 -15.40
CA THR A 289 -10.12 10.96 -15.90
C THR A 289 -11.12 11.33 -14.81
N ARG A 290 -11.10 10.64 -13.66
CA ARG A 290 -11.98 10.91 -12.52
C ARG A 290 -11.46 11.95 -11.53
N GLY A 291 -10.21 12.41 -11.69
CA GLY A 291 -9.59 13.37 -10.76
C GLY A 291 -9.43 12.81 -9.34
N GLU A 292 -9.50 11.49 -9.18
CA GLU A 292 -9.26 10.82 -7.90
C GLU A 292 -7.74 10.74 -7.69
N ALA A 293 -7.19 11.69 -6.93
CA ALA A 293 -5.83 11.58 -6.45
C ALA A 293 -5.69 10.28 -5.64
N PRO A 294 -4.69 9.44 -5.89
CA PRO A 294 -4.38 8.32 -5.01
C PRO A 294 -4.22 8.84 -3.59
N PRO A 295 -4.78 8.17 -2.57
CA PRO A 295 -4.65 8.64 -1.20
C PRO A 295 -3.17 8.80 -0.86
N ILE A 296 -2.82 9.99 -0.34
CA ILE A 296 -1.46 10.30 0.12
C ILE A 296 -1.04 9.20 1.09
N VAL A 297 0.05 8.54 0.73
CA VAL A 297 0.55 7.36 1.42
C VAL A 297 1.34 7.85 2.64
N GLU A 298 0.71 7.87 3.81
CA GLU A 298 1.43 8.07 5.07
C GLU A 298 2.36 6.85 5.30
N ASP A 299 3.62 7.14 5.61
CA ASP A 299 4.68 6.16 5.84
C ASP A 299 4.52 5.61 7.27
N ASP A 300 3.71 4.56 7.49
CA ASP A 300 3.77 3.81 8.76
C ASP A 300 5.19 3.21 8.87
N GLU A 301 6.05 3.77 9.72
CA GLU A 301 7.46 3.40 9.92
C GLU A 301 7.71 1.96 10.44
N ASP A 302 6.68 1.12 10.57
CA ASP A 302 6.76 -0.22 11.18
C ASP A 302 7.33 -1.33 10.25
N GLU A 303 8.03 -0.98 9.17
CA GLU A 303 8.60 -1.96 8.20
C GLU A 303 10.12 -2.14 8.26
N SER A 304 10.81 -1.56 9.24
CA SER A 304 12.26 -1.77 9.45
C SER A 304 12.56 -3.08 10.17
#